data_AF-A0A6L4Y9D7-F1
#
_entry.id   AF-A0A6L4Y9D7-F1
#
_cell.length_a   1.000
_cell.length_b   1.000
_cell.length_c   1.000
_cell.angle_alpha   90.00
_cell.angle_beta   90.00
_cell.angle_gamma   90.00
#
_symmetry.space_group_name_H-M   'P 1'
#
loop_
_entity.id
_entity.type
_entity.pdbx_description
1 polymer ?
#
loop_
_entity_poly.entity_id
_entity_poly.type
_entity_poly.pdbx_seq_one_letter_code
_entity_poly.pdbx_strand_id
1 'polypeptide(L)' 'MKATKRKVSDMTIDELKSVIHEVITEDMEAWRETLEIMADRKLMKQIREADEDWKTGDESTYVSWTDLKNA' A
#
# COMPACT_ATOMS: atom_id res chain seq x y z
N MET A 1 -6.36 3.90 -19.89
CA MET A 1 -5.87 3.06 -21.02
C MET A 1 -6.90 1.96 -21.29
N LYS A 2 -7.23 1.66 -22.56
CA LYS A 2 -8.05 0.49 -22.90
C LYS A 2 -7.16 -0.75 -22.77
N ALA A 3 -7.47 -1.64 -21.82
CA ALA A 3 -6.75 -2.90 -21.67
C ALA A 3 -7.11 -3.84 -22.83
N THR A 4 -6.16 -4.08 -23.72
CA THR A 4 -6.32 -5.00 -24.85
C THR A 4 -6.18 -6.43 -24.34
N LYS A 5 -7.26 -7.22 -24.34
CA LYS A 5 -7.18 -8.65 -23.99
C LYS A 5 -6.42 -9.41 -25.09
N ARG A 6 -5.15 -9.73 -24.85
CA ARG A 6 -4.37 -10.72 -25.62
C ARG A 6 -4.27 -12.03 -24.84
N LYS A 7 -4.24 -13.16 -25.54
CA LYS A 7 -3.92 -14.45 -24.91
C LYS A 7 -2.41 -14.53 -24.68
N VAL A 8 -2.02 -15.11 -23.54
CA VAL A 8 -0.61 -15.33 -23.17
C VAL A 8 0.11 -16.22 -24.20
N SER A 9 -0.61 -17.13 -24.85
CA SER A 9 -0.10 -17.98 -25.94
C SER A 9 0.41 -17.21 -27.17
N ASP A 10 -0.06 -15.97 -27.34
CA ASP A 10 0.22 -15.14 -28.51
C ASP A 10 1.34 -14.12 -28.21
N MET A 11 2.01 -14.26 -27.06
CA MET A 11 3.15 -13.46 -26.64
C MET A 11 4.45 -14.22 -26.89
N THR A 12 5.45 -13.49 -27.36
CA THR A 12 6.84 -13.97 -27.36
C THR A 12 7.37 -14.08 -25.94
N ILE A 13 8.43 -14.86 -25.75
CA ILE A 13 9.09 -15.01 -24.44
C ILE A 13 9.57 -13.66 -23.90
N ASP A 14 10.03 -12.77 -24.76
CA ASP A 14 10.54 -11.45 -24.35
C ASP A 14 9.41 -10.49 -23.97
N GLU A 15 8.28 -10.51 -24.69
CA GLU A 15 7.07 -9.79 -24.27
C GLU A 15 6.56 -10.30 -22.91
N LEU A 16 6.57 -11.62 -22.69
CA LEU A 16 6.14 -12.20 -21.41
C LEU A 16 7.07 -11.80 -20.26
N LYS A 17 8.40 -11.84 -20.48
CA LYS A 17 9.38 -11.37 -19.50
C LYS A 17 9.19 -9.89 -19.17
N SER A 18 8.91 -9.05 -20.17
CA SER A 18 8.67 -7.63 -19.96
C SER A 18 7.44 -7.38 -19.08
N VAL A 19 6.33 -8.07 -19.36
CA VAL A 19 5.11 -7.95 -18.55
C VAL A 19 5.34 -8.45 -17.13
N ILE A 20 6.02 -9.58 -16.97
CA ILE A 20 6.37 -10.11 -15.65
C ILE A 20 7.26 -9.12 -14.89
N HIS A 21 8.25 -8.52 -15.55
CA HIS A 21 9.13 -7.54 -14.91
C HIS A 21 8.35 -6.30 -14.48
N GLU A 22 7.48 -5.76 -15.32
CA GLU A 22 6.64 -4.60 -15.03
C GLU A 22 5.72 -4.87 -13.82
N VAL A 23 5.00 -5.99 -13.83
CA VAL A 23 4.10 -6.38 -12.73
C VAL A 23 4.88 -6.65 -11.44
N ILE A 24 6.00 -7.37 -11.52
CA ILE A 24 6.84 -7.63 -10.33
C ILE A 24 7.41 -6.32 -9.80
N THR A 25 7.85 -5.38 -10.63
CA THR A 25 8.39 -4.11 -10.17
C THR A 25 7.31 -3.28 -9.46
N GLU A 26 6.11 -3.15 -10.03
CA GLU A 26 4.99 -2.45 -9.38
C GLU A 26 4.60 -3.12 -8.05
N ASP A 27 4.44 -4.44 -8.04
CA ASP A 27 4.09 -5.19 -6.83
C ASP A 27 5.20 -5.09 -5.77
N MET A 28 6.48 -5.13 -6.16
CA MET A 28 7.60 -5.00 -5.24
C MET A 28 7.72 -3.61 -4.63
N GLU A 29 7.37 -2.55 -5.36
CA GLU A 29 7.32 -1.20 -4.79
C GLU A 29 6.21 -1.07 -3.75
N ALA A 30 5.01 -1.58 -4.05
CA ALA A 30 3.89 -1.59 -3.10
C ALA A 30 4.20 -2.43 -1.84
N TRP A 31 4.84 -3.58 -2.02
CA TRP A 31 5.27 -4.44 -0.91
C TRP A 31 6.37 -3.78 -0.09
N ARG A 32 7.31 -3.10 -0.75
CA ARG A 32 8.37 -2.36 -0.07
C ARG A 32 7.80 -1.26 0.82
N GLU A 33 6.89 -0.43 0.29
CA GLU A 33 6.23 0.63 1.07
C GLU A 33 5.50 0.04 2.28
N THR A 34 4.76 -1.06 2.07
CA THR A 34 4.03 -1.75 3.14
C THR A 34 5.00 -2.28 4.22
N LEU A 35 6.12 -2.88 3.81
CA LEU A 35 7.13 -3.40 4.73
C LEU A 35 7.87 -2.28 5.47
N GLU A 36 8.12 -1.14 4.83
CA GLU A 36 8.71 0.05 5.48
C GLU A 36 7.78 0.61 6.56
N ILE A 37 6.46 0.69 6.30
CA ILE A 37 5.45 1.07 7.29
C ILE A 37 5.42 0.06 8.46
N MET A 38 5.41 -1.24 8.16
CA MET A 38 5.38 -2.30 9.18
C MET A 38 6.66 -2.37 10.01
N ALA A 39 7.81 -1.97 9.44
CA ALA A 39 9.08 -1.92 10.14
C ALA A 39 9.16 -0.75 11.15
N ASP A 40 8.40 0.32 10.92
CA ASP A 40 8.29 1.42 11.88
C ASP A 40 7.39 1.02 13.07
N ARG A 41 8.05 0.54 14.13
CA ARG A 41 7.38 0.14 15.37
C ARG A 41 6.64 1.28 16.06
N LYS A 42 7.05 2.53 15.88
CA LYS A 42 6.39 3.69 16.50
C LYS A 42 5.08 3.96 15.75
N LEU A 43 5.13 3.99 14.43
CA LEU A 43 3.95 4.17 13.59
C LEU A 43 2.94 3.04 13.79
N MET A 44 3.40 1.77 13.79
CA MET A 44 2.53 0.62 14.04
C MET A 44 1.87 0.65 15.43
N LYS A 45 2.58 1.17 16.44
CA LYS A 45 2.00 1.39 17.77
C LYS A 45 0.90 2.45 17.74
N GLN A 46 1.13 3.58 17.07
CA GLN A 46 0.12 4.65 16.92
C GLN A 46 -1.12 4.17 16.14
N ILE A 47 -0.93 3.37 15.08
CA ILE A 47 -2.04 2.76 14.33
C ILE A 47 -2.88 1.87 15.24
N ARG A 48 -2.24 1.07 16.10
CA ARG A 48 -2.94 0.18 17.04
C ARG A 48 -3.70 0.97 18.10
N GLU A 49 -3.09 1.99 18.67
CA GLU A 49 -3.71 2.87 19.66
C GLU A 49 -4.93 3.57 19.06
N ALA A 50 -4.84 4.09 17.82
CA ALA A 50 -5.97 4.70 17.12
C ALA A 50 -7.13 3.72 16.85
N ASP A 51 -6.84 2.46 16.50
CA ASP A 51 -7.86 1.42 16.29
C ASP A 51 -8.52 0.97 17.62
N GLU A 52 -7.76 0.93 18.71
CA GLU A 52 -8.28 0.68 20.07
C GLU A 52 -9.20 1.83 20.51
N ASP A 53 -8.76 3.07 20.37
CA ASP A 53 -9.51 4.28 20.72
C ASP A 53 -10.84 4.36 19.96
N TRP A 54 -10.80 4.12 18.64
CA TRP A 54 -11.98 4.08 17.79
C TRP A 54 -12.99 3.01 18.25
N LYS A 55 -12.53 1.82 18.63
CA LYS A 55 -13.40 0.75 19.15
C LYS A 55 -14.02 1.09 20.50
N THR A 56 -13.32 1.86 21.34
CA THR A 56 -13.83 2.30 22.63
C THR A 56 -14.79 3.49 22.54
N GLY A 57 -14.95 4.09 21.35
CA GLY A 57 -15.87 5.19 21.11
C GLY A 57 -15.42 6.51 21.75
N ASP A 58 -14.14 6.64 22.06
CA ASP A 58 -13.58 7.88 22.61
C ASP A 58 -13.26 8.85 21.47
N GLU A 59 -14.25 9.67 21.10
CA GLU A 59 -14.10 10.68 20.04
C GLU A 59 -13.07 11.77 20.37
N SER A 60 -12.60 11.84 21.63
CA SER A 60 -11.66 12.86 22.10
C SER A 60 -10.21 12.64 21.62
N THR A 61 -9.88 11.43 21.14
CA THR A 61 -8.53 11.09 20.63
C THR A 61 -8.43 11.17 19.11
N TYR A 62 -9.53 11.41 18.40
CA TYR A 62 -9.48 11.63 16.95
C TYR A 62 -8.78 12.96 16.64
N VAL A 63 -7.61 12.87 16.00
CA VAL A 63 -6.89 14.04 15.47
C VAL A 63 -7.13 14.13 13.98
N SER A 64 -7.67 15.25 13.50
CA SER A 64 -7.91 15.42 12.07
C SER A 64 -6.59 15.48 11.30
N TRP A 65 -6.57 14.94 10.08
CA TRP A 65 -5.39 15.01 9.21
C TRP A 65 -4.92 16.46 8.97
N THR A 66 -5.85 17.40 8.96
CA THR A 66 -5.59 18.84 8.88
C THR A 66 -4.75 19.35 10.04
N ASP A 67 -4.99 18.87 11.25
CA ASP A 67 -4.27 19.28 12.45
C ASP A 67 -2.87 18.64 12.49
N LEU A 68 -2.77 17.36 12.09
CA LEU A 68 -1.49 16.66 11.96
C LEU A 68 -0.55 17.28 10.92
N LYS A 69 -1.09 17.81 9.82
CA LYS A 69 -0.30 18.41 8.75
C LYS A 69 0.25 19.80 9.10
N ASN A 70 -0.36 20.49 10.05
CA ASN A 70 -0.02 21.86 10.42
C ASN A 70 0.78 21.98 11.74
N ALA A 71 1.07 20.85 12.40
CA ALA A 71 1.87 20.76 13.64
C ALA A 71 3.35 20.50 13.33
#